data_AF-A0A1I5VF76-F1
#
_entry.id   AF-A0A1I5VF76-F1
#
_cell.length_a   1.000
_cell.length_b   1.000
_cell.length_c   1.000
_cell.angle_alpha   90.00
_cell.angle_beta   90.00
_cell.angle_gamma   90.00
#
_symmetry.space_group_name_H-M   'P 1'
#
loop_
_entity.id
_entity.type
_entity.pdbx_description
1 polymer ?
#
loop_
_entity_poly.entity_id
_entity_poly.type
_entity_poly.pdbx_seq_one_letter_code
_entity_poly.pdbx_strand_id
1 'polypeptide(L)'
;MTGMERLKGLKLTAAQASYLLELSPELIMEAARGEETPQWLDYCLTGMETEYEEDPEAFAYLRLGMEFTGSSWSAQTVRATVPVLIEQARKGQILSYRDLDGELHRRDPSRTPTGTLPKLSKPLGLLGDVVDHVRREARDPSSRVPETYADLPPLEVLVVRGSTGLPGKGADVFLTNYLRDRGESDVEERMILERKALYRKAQADVFAHEDWDILLEL
;
A
#
# COMPACT_ATOMS: atom_id res chain seq x y z
N MET A 1 29.60 16.02 1.75
CA MET A 1 28.14 16.00 1.81
C MET A 1 27.72 14.59 1.49
N THR A 2 26.98 13.93 2.38
CA THR A 2 26.57 12.54 2.19
C THR A 2 25.47 12.43 1.13
N GLY A 3 25.24 11.24 0.58
CA GLY A 3 24.18 11.04 -0.42
C GLY A 3 22.81 11.41 0.14
N MET A 4 22.55 11.14 1.42
CA MET A 4 21.31 11.55 2.09
C MET A 4 21.14 13.07 2.22
N GLU A 5 22.21 13.80 2.52
CA GLU A 5 22.17 15.26 2.58
C GLU A 5 21.86 15.87 1.22
N ARG A 6 22.41 15.30 0.15
CA ARG A 6 22.19 15.73 -1.24
C ARG A 6 20.76 15.44 -1.71
N LEU A 7 20.26 14.23 -1.46
CA LEU A 7 18.86 13.86 -1.73
C LEU A 7 17.88 14.79 -1.01
N LYS A 8 18.17 15.13 0.26
CA LYS A 8 17.40 16.09 1.02
C LYS A 8 17.47 17.51 0.42
N GLY A 9 18.64 17.93 -0.06
CA GLY A 9 18.83 19.20 -0.77
C GLY A 9 17.99 19.29 -2.05
N LEU A 10 17.86 18.17 -2.77
CA LEU A 10 17.01 18.01 -3.94
C LEU A 10 15.52 17.81 -3.61
N LYS A 11 15.16 17.69 -2.32
CA LYS A 11 13.82 17.34 -1.84
C LYS A 11 13.28 16.01 -2.41
N LEU A 12 14.16 15.05 -2.65
CA LEU A 12 13.81 13.73 -3.17
C LEU A 12 13.94 12.65 -2.10
N THR A 13 12.99 11.71 -2.08
CA THR A 13 13.16 10.43 -1.36
C THR A 13 14.01 9.45 -2.19
N ALA A 14 14.49 8.37 -1.56
CA ALA A 14 15.21 7.32 -2.29
C ALA A 14 14.32 6.64 -3.36
N ALA A 15 13.01 6.54 -3.11
CA ALA A 15 12.05 6.01 -4.08
C ALA A 15 11.85 6.96 -5.28
N GLN A 16 11.83 8.27 -5.04
CA GLN A 16 11.76 9.26 -6.11
C GLN A 16 13.05 9.30 -6.93
N ALA A 17 14.20 9.22 -6.27
CA ALA A 17 15.50 9.10 -6.94
C ALA A 17 15.62 7.78 -7.73
N SER A 18 15.08 6.68 -7.21
CA SER A 18 15.01 5.38 -7.88
C SER A 18 14.31 5.48 -9.23
N TYR A 19 13.19 6.20 -9.30
CA TYR A 19 12.47 6.42 -10.55
C TYR A 19 13.29 7.23 -11.57
N LEU A 20 13.96 8.29 -11.13
CA LEU A 20 14.76 9.15 -12.02
C LEU A 20 16.05 8.47 -12.50
N LEU A 21 16.65 7.65 -11.66
CA LEU A 21 17.94 7.00 -11.91
C LEU A 21 17.79 5.59 -12.50
N GLU A 22 16.58 5.04 -12.54
CA GLU A 22 16.28 3.66 -12.93
C GLU A 22 17.08 2.61 -12.12
N LEU A 23 17.28 2.88 -10.82
CA LEU A 23 17.99 2.02 -9.87
C LEU A 23 17.06 1.58 -8.75
N SER A 24 17.38 0.51 -8.01
CA SER A 24 16.51 0.09 -6.90
C SER A 24 16.57 1.08 -5.72
N PRO A 25 15.44 1.33 -5.02
CA PRO A 25 15.42 2.20 -3.84
C PRO A 25 16.37 1.73 -2.74
N GLU A 26 16.49 0.42 -2.53
CA GLU A 26 17.37 -0.17 -1.51
C GLU A 26 18.84 0.11 -1.81
N LEU A 27 19.25 0.00 -3.08
CA LEU A 27 20.62 0.28 -3.52
C LEU A 27 20.98 1.75 -3.33
N ILE A 28 20.06 2.66 -3.69
CA ILE A 28 20.25 4.09 -3.48
C ILE A 28 20.33 4.40 -1.98
N MET A 29 19.43 3.81 -1.18
CA MET A 29 19.35 4.08 0.25
C MET A 29 20.58 3.54 1.01
N GLU A 30 21.06 2.36 0.66
CA GLU A 30 22.31 1.79 1.20
C GLU A 30 23.51 2.68 0.85
N ALA A 31 23.64 3.07 -0.41
CA ALA A 31 24.73 3.93 -0.87
C ALA A 31 24.67 5.35 -0.31
N ALA A 32 23.48 5.92 -0.12
CA ALA A 32 23.30 7.26 0.41
C ALA A 32 23.56 7.37 1.91
N ARG A 33 23.39 6.27 2.66
CA ARG A 33 23.64 6.16 4.10
C ARG A 33 25.11 5.93 4.46
N GLY A 34 25.94 5.55 3.50
CA GLY A 34 27.38 5.37 3.72
C GLY A 34 28.05 6.65 4.22
N GLU A 35 29.13 6.50 5.00
CA GLU A 35 29.95 7.62 5.46
C GLU A 35 30.54 8.41 4.27
N GLU A 36 30.81 7.70 3.17
CA GLU A 36 31.20 8.27 1.89
C GLU A 36 30.17 7.89 0.81
N THR A 37 29.71 8.88 0.05
CA THR A 37 28.85 8.65 -1.12
C THR A 37 29.66 7.92 -2.19
N PRO A 38 29.24 6.73 -2.64
CA PRO A 38 29.93 6.02 -3.72
C PRO A 38 30.02 6.87 -4.99
N GLN A 39 31.13 6.76 -5.70
CA GLN A 39 31.42 7.60 -6.87
C GLN A 39 30.30 7.60 -7.92
N TRP A 40 29.64 6.45 -8.14
CA TRP A 40 28.53 6.36 -9.09
C TRP A 40 27.32 7.19 -8.66
N LEU A 41 26.96 7.16 -7.37
CA LEU A 41 25.83 7.92 -6.84
C LEU A 41 26.18 9.41 -6.81
N ASP A 42 27.44 9.73 -6.53
CA ASP A 42 27.94 11.10 -6.57
C ASP A 42 27.82 11.73 -7.97
N TYR A 43 28.14 10.98 -9.03
CA TYR A 43 27.92 11.41 -10.41
C TYR A 43 26.43 11.62 -10.72
N CYS A 44 25.58 10.66 -10.36
CA CYS A 44 24.13 10.76 -10.58
C CYS A 44 23.53 12.00 -9.90
N LEU A 45 23.81 12.19 -8.61
CA LEU A 45 23.28 13.32 -7.84
C LEU A 45 23.82 14.67 -8.34
N THR A 46 25.05 14.72 -8.86
CA THR A 46 25.61 15.96 -9.45
C THR A 46 24.93 16.33 -10.74
N GLY A 47 24.63 15.33 -11.58
CA GLY A 47 23.80 15.52 -12.77
C GLY A 47 22.42 16.06 -12.40
N MET A 48 21.78 15.45 -11.40
CA MET A 48 20.48 15.89 -10.90
C MET A 48 20.53 17.32 -10.36
N GLU A 49 21.50 17.69 -9.53
CA GLU A 49 21.64 19.07 -9.02
C GLU A 49 21.80 20.13 -10.13
N THR A 50 22.29 19.73 -11.31
CA THR A 50 22.51 20.62 -12.44
C THR A 50 21.30 20.68 -13.39
N GLU A 51 20.61 19.56 -13.57
CA GLU A 51 19.59 19.38 -14.61
C GLU A 51 18.16 19.18 -14.07
N TYR A 52 18.01 18.90 -12.78
CA TYR A 52 16.71 18.71 -12.15
C TYR A 52 16.00 20.04 -11.96
N GLU A 53 14.93 20.25 -12.73
CA GLU A 53 13.90 21.21 -12.39
C GLU A 53 12.85 20.51 -11.53
N GLU A 54 12.48 21.14 -10.41
CA GLU A 54 11.40 20.65 -9.53
C GLU A 54 10.08 20.68 -10.32
N ASP A 55 9.75 19.57 -10.99
CA ASP A 55 8.46 19.34 -11.64
C ASP A 55 7.52 18.63 -10.63
N PRO A 56 6.54 19.34 -10.04
CA PRO A 56 5.58 18.77 -9.10
C PRO A 56 4.68 17.70 -9.73
N GLU A 57 4.62 17.64 -11.07
CA GLU A 57 3.85 16.66 -11.84
C GLU A 57 4.67 15.42 -12.23
N ALA A 58 6.00 15.52 -12.35
CA ALA A 58 6.85 14.36 -12.65
C ALA A 58 6.76 13.25 -11.59
N PHE A 59 6.58 13.63 -10.32
CA PHE A 59 6.33 12.72 -9.20
C PHE A 59 4.85 12.53 -8.90
N ALA A 60 3.95 13.12 -9.70
CA ALA A 60 2.52 12.85 -9.56
C ALA A 60 2.18 11.38 -9.80
N TYR A 61 3.01 10.68 -10.58
CA TYR A 61 2.93 9.24 -10.83
C TYR A 61 3.62 8.39 -9.74
N LEU A 62 4.41 9.00 -8.85
CA LEU A 62 4.89 8.33 -7.63
C LEU A 62 3.96 8.58 -6.43
N ARG A 63 2.84 9.30 -6.63
CA ARG A 63 1.80 9.51 -5.62
C ARG A 63 1.20 8.16 -5.25
N LEU A 64 1.19 7.88 -3.96
CA LEU A 64 0.39 6.83 -3.33
C LEU A 64 -0.92 6.60 -4.06
N GLY A 65 -1.25 5.35 -4.38
CA GLY A 65 -2.49 5.03 -5.06
C GLY A 65 -2.52 5.41 -6.54
N MET A 66 -1.39 5.58 -7.24
CA MET A 66 -1.40 5.65 -8.72
C MET A 66 -2.12 4.43 -9.34
N GLU A 67 -2.03 3.27 -8.70
CA GLU A 67 -2.78 2.06 -9.06
C GLU A 67 -4.30 2.29 -9.00
N PHE A 68 -4.75 3.21 -8.14
CA PHE A 68 -6.13 3.64 -8.05
C PHE A 68 -6.49 4.63 -9.14
N THR A 69 -5.60 5.42 -9.74
CA THR A 69 -6.01 6.50 -10.67
C THR A 69 -6.26 6.04 -12.11
N GLY A 70 -5.88 4.81 -12.45
CA GLY A 70 -6.08 4.27 -13.80
C GLY A 70 -7.54 4.09 -14.23
N SER A 71 -7.78 4.04 -15.55
CA SER A 71 -9.08 3.71 -16.15
C SER A 71 -9.34 2.21 -16.28
N SER A 72 -8.42 1.36 -15.81
CA SER A 72 -8.59 -0.09 -15.84
C SER A 72 -9.78 -0.52 -14.99
N TRP A 73 -10.43 -1.63 -15.37
CA TRP A 73 -11.54 -2.19 -14.59
C TRP A 73 -11.15 -2.45 -13.13
N SER A 74 -9.91 -2.89 -12.89
CA SER A 74 -9.42 -3.15 -11.52
C SER A 74 -9.25 -1.88 -10.70
N ALA A 75 -8.69 -0.83 -11.30
CA ALA A 75 -8.54 0.48 -10.66
C ALA A 75 -9.91 1.11 -10.33
N GLN A 76 -10.85 1.09 -11.27
CA GLN A 76 -12.22 1.58 -11.02
C GLN A 76 -12.94 0.76 -9.93
N THR A 77 -12.70 -0.55 -9.90
CA THR A 77 -13.33 -1.44 -8.92
C THR A 77 -12.75 -1.24 -7.52
N VAL A 78 -11.43 -1.04 -7.39
CA VAL A 78 -10.83 -0.80 -6.07
C VAL A 78 -11.24 0.56 -5.51
N ARG A 79 -11.28 1.62 -6.33
CA ARG A 79 -11.82 2.94 -5.91
C ARG A 79 -13.26 2.85 -5.40
N ALA A 80 -14.10 2.04 -6.04
CA ALA A 80 -15.46 1.80 -5.57
C ALA A 80 -15.54 0.91 -4.32
N THR A 81 -14.54 0.05 -4.11
CA THR A 81 -14.46 -0.90 -2.98
C THR A 81 -14.01 -0.22 -1.69
N VAL A 82 -13.04 0.71 -1.74
CA VAL A 82 -12.51 1.42 -0.57
C VAL A 82 -13.62 2.00 0.34
N PRO A 83 -14.55 2.83 -0.14
CA PRO A 83 -15.59 3.42 0.72
C PRO A 83 -16.54 2.37 1.28
N VAL A 84 -16.75 1.24 0.57
CA VAL A 84 -17.52 0.11 1.10
C VAL A 84 -16.80 -0.51 2.29
N LEU A 85 -15.52 -0.83 2.15
CA LEU A 85 -14.77 -1.53 3.19
C LEU A 85 -14.55 -0.65 4.42
N ILE A 86 -14.31 0.65 4.26
CA ILE A 86 -14.21 1.59 5.38
C ILE A 86 -15.52 1.65 6.17
N GLU A 87 -16.67 1.65 5.48
CA GLU A 87 -17.97 1.59 6.16
C GLU A 87 -18.14 0.30 6.96
N GLN A 88 -17.67 -0.84 6.43
CA GLN A 88 -17.70 -2.12 7.15
C GLN A 88 -16.73 -2.17 8.32
N ALA A 89 -15.53 -1.59 8.16
CA ALA A 89 -14.55 -1.44 9.23
C ALA A 89 -15.18 -0.71 10.42
N ARG A 90 -15.81 0.45 10.15
CA ARG A 90 -16.53 1.26 11.14
C ARG A 90 -17.70 0.53 11.81
N LYS A 91 -18.33 -0.43 11.11
CA LYS A 91 -19.42 -1.27 11.65
C LYS A 91 -18.93 -2.52 12.40
N GLY A 92 -17.63 -2.83 12.36
CA GLY A 92 -17.11 -4.09 12.90
C GLY A 92 -17.58 -5.32 12.12
N GLN A 93 -17.81 -5.19 10.80
CA GLN A 93 -18.40 -6.23 9.97
C GLN A 93 -17.42 -6.72 8.89
N ILE A 94 -17.49 -8.01 8.58
CA ILE A 94 -16.80 -8.63 7.45
C ILE A 94 -17.80 -8.89 6.32
N LEU A 95 -17.32 -8.94 5.08
CA LEU A 95 -18.13 -9.23 3.90
C LEU A 95 -17.62 -10.46 3.18
N SER A 96 -18.51 -11.27 2.61
CA SER A 96 -18.06 -12.22 1.60
C SER A 96 -17.78 -11.51 0.27
N TYR A 97 -16.98 -12.12 -0.62
CA TYR A 97 -16.80 -11.61 -1.98
C TYR A 97 -18.13 -11.37 -2.73
N ARG A 98 -19.16 -12.17 -2.44
CA ARG A 98 -20.49 -12.02 -3.03
C ARG A 98 -21.20 -10.80 -2.45
N ASP A 99 -21.09 -10.58 -1.14
CA ASP A 99 -21.71 -9.41 -0.48
C ASP A 99 -21.06 -8.13 -0.96
N LEU A 100 -19.73 -8.12 -1.13
CA LEU A 100 -19.01 -6.99 -1.73
C LEU A 100 -19.48 -6.71 -3.17
N ASP A 101 -19.56 -7.73 -4.04
CA ASP A 101 -20.06 -7.54 -5.40
C ASP A 101 -21.50 -7.01 -5.42
N GLY A 102 -22.36 -7.52 -4.54
CA GLY A 102 -23.73 -7.04 -4.37
C GLY A 102 -23.81 -5.59 -3.88
N GLU A 103 -22.93 -5.18 -2.97
CA GLU A 103 -22.81 -3.80 -2.51
C GLU A 103 -22.35 -2.87 -3.65
N LEU A 104 -21.32 -3.26 -4.39
CA LEU A 104 -20.81 -2.49 -5.52
C LEU A 104 -21.88 -2.31 -6.61
N HIS A 105 -22.61 -3.38 -6.94
CA HIS A 105 -23.72 -3.31 -7.89
C HIS A 105 -24.89 -2.47 -7.35
N ARG A 106 -25.17 -2.52 -6.05
CA ARG A 106 -26.23 -1.69 -5.45
C ARG A 106 -25.89 -0.20 -5.47
N ARG A 107 -24.61 0.18 -5.31
CA ARG A 107 -24.15 1.57 -5.42
C ARG A 107 -24.09 2.06 -6.86
N ASP A 108 -23.77 1.17 -7.79
CA ASP A 108 -23.74 1.46 -9.22
C ASP A 108 -24.36 0.31 -10.01
N PRO A 109 -25.70 0.38 -10.28
CA PRO A 109 -26.43 -0.66 -11.01
C PRO A 109 -25.95 -0.86 -12.46
N SER A 110 -25.18 0.08 -13.02
CA SER A 110 -24.61 -0.07 -14.37
C SER A 110 -23.46 -1.09 -14.40
N ARG A 111 -22.85 -1.39 -13.24
CA ARG A 111 -21.80 -2.40 -13.12
C ARG A 111 -22.38 -3.78 -13.35
N THR A 112 -21.75 -4.54 -14.25
CA THR A 112 -22.09 -5.96 -14.43
C THR A 112 -21.71 -6.74 -13.16
N PRO A 113 -22.63 -7.51 -12.55
CA PRO A 113 -22.31 -8.38 -11.43
C PRO A 113 -21.18 -9.34 -11.78
N THR A 114 -20.14 -9.37 -10.94
CA THR A 114 -18.97 -10.22 -11.16
C THR A 114 -19.00 -11.49 -10.33
N GLY A 115 -19.79 -11.49 -9.25
CA GLY A 115 -20.28 -12.64 -8.49
C GLY A 115 -19.26 -13.50 -7.75
N THR A 116 -17.94 -13.30 -7.94
CA THR A 116 -16.95 -14.32 -7.57
C THR A 116 -15.57 -13.77 -7.17
N LEU A 117 -14.87 -14.57 -6.35
CA LEU A 117 -13.50 -14.34 -5.89
C LEU A 117 -12.48 -14.06 -7.01
N PRO A 118 -12.41 -14.83 -8.13
CA PRO A 118 -11.36 -14.62 -9.13
C PRO A 118 -11.36 -13.23 -9.76
N LYS A 119 -12.54 -12.60 -9.89
CA LYS A 119 -12.65 -11.27 -10.49
C LYS A 119 -12.25 -10.17 -9.51
N LEU A 120 -12.60 -10.31 -8.23
CA LEU A 120 -12.25 -9.32 -7.20
C LEU A 120 -10.84 -9.50 -6.62
N SER A 121 -10.16 -10.63 -6.86
CA SER A 121 -8.79 -10.85 -6.39
C SER A 121 -7.82 -9.75 -6.82
N LYS A 122 -7.87 -9.32 -8.09
CA LYS A 122 -6.96 -8.29 -8.61
C LYS A 122 -7.23 -6.91 -8.01
N PRO A 123 -8.47 -6.38 -8.01
CA PRO A 123 -8.79 -5.14 -7.29
C PRO A 123 -8.36 -5.14 -5.82
N LEU A 124 -8.59 -6.25 -5.09
CA LEU A 124 -8.20 -6.33 -3.68
C LEU A 124 -6.69 -6.46 -3.48
N GLY A 125 -5.98 -7.08 -4.44
CA GLY A 125 -4.52 -7.04 -4.46
C GLY A 125 -4.00 -5.62 -4.59
N LEU A 126 -4.56 -4.83 -5.51
CA LEU A 126 -4.20 -3.41 -5.66
C LEU A 126 -4.47 -2.61 -4.37
N LEU A 127 -5.56 -2.91 -3.65
CA LEU A 127 -5.80 -2.29 -2.34
C LEU A 127 -4.69 -2.63 -1.34
N GLY A 128 -4.33 -3.90 -1.23
CA GLY A 128 -3.25 -4.35 -0.35
C GLY A 128 -1.92 -3.68 -0.69
N ASP A 129 -1.58 -3.59 -1.98
CA ASP A 129 -0.36 -2.91 -2.45
C ASP A 129 -0.35 -1.42 -2.05
N VAL A 130 -1.48 -0.73 -2.20
CA VAL A 130 -1.61 0.69 -1.82
C VAL A 130 -1.52 0.87 -0.31
N VAL A 131 -2.16 0.02 0.49
CA VAL A 131 -2.06 0.07 1.95
C VAL A 131 -0.62 -0.18 2.42
N ASP A 132 0.07 -1.16 1.83
CA ASP A 132 1.49 -1.41 2.09
C ASP A 132 2.35 -0.20 1.72
N HIS A 133 2.06 0.46 0.60
CA HIS A 133 2.78 1.67 0.19
C HIS A 133 2.54 2.83 1.16
N VAL A 134 1.30 3.09 1.56
CA VAL A 134 0.96 4.10 2.59
C VAL A 134 1.76 3.88 3.86
N ARG A 135 1.81 2.64 4.36
CA ARG A 135 2.59 2.32 5.56
C ARG A 135 4.08 2.57 5.40
N ARG A 136 4.66 2.19 4.26
CA ARG A 136 6.09 2.43 3.99
C ARG A 136 6.41 3.92 3.95
N GLU A 137 5.59 4.70 3.25
CA GLU A 137 5.74 6.15 3.15
C GLU A 137 5.61 6.82 4.53
N ALA A 138 4.61 6.44 5.32
CA ALA A 138 4.41 6.98 6.67
C ALA A 138 5.59 6.74 7.63
N ARG A 139 6.41 5.69 7.38
CA ARG A 139 7.63 5.40 8.17
C ARG A 139 8.87 6.09 7.64
N ASP A 140 8.82 6.63 6.42
CA ASP A 140 9.92 7.42 5.89
C ASP A 140 9.83 8.84 6.46
N PRO A 141 10.80 9.29 7.29
CA PRO A 141 10.77 10.63 7.88
C PRO A 141 10.88 11.77 6.85
N SER A 142 11.20 11.45 5.59
CA SER A 142 11.21 12.40 4.48
C SER A 142 9.89 12.46 3.69
N SER A 143 8.95 11.53 3.92
CA SER A 143 7.66 11.51 3.26
C SER A 143 6.70 12.56 3.84
N ARG A 144 5.67 12.91 3.05
CA ARG A 144 4.58 13.79 3.48
C ARG A 144 3.42 13.03 4.12
N VAL A 145 3.43 11.70 4.08
CA VAL A 145 2.42 10.88 4.73
C VAL A 145 2.60 10.95 6.24
N PRO A 146 1.55 11.29 7.02
CA PRO A 146 1.62 11.29 8.47
C PRO A 146 2.05 9.94 9.05
N GLU A 147 2.91 9.97 10.08
CA GLU A 147 3.36 8.78 10.81
C GLU A 147 2.19 7.98 11.44
N THR A 148 1.03 8.61 11.64
CA THR A 148 -0.20 7.93 12.09
C THR A 148 -0.64 6.79 11.16
N TYR A 149 -0.23 6.81 9.90
CA TYR A 149 -0.50 5.73 8.95
C TYR A 149 0.60 4.66 8.90
N ALA A 150 1.66 4.76 9.71
CA ALA A 150 2.72 3.74 9.77
C ALA A 150 2.19 2.36 10.20
N ASP A 151 1.07 2.33 10.93
CA ASP A 151 0.43 1.09 11.38
C ASP A 151 -0.91 0.81 10.67
N LEU A 152 -1.18 1.45 9.52
CA LEU A 152 -2.43 1.31 8.78
C LEU A 152 -2.75 -0.17 8.47
N PRO A 153 -3.79 -0.79 9.08
CA PRO A 153 -3.99 -2.21 8.94
C PRO A 153 -4.55 -2.59 7.55
N PRO A 154 -4.29 -3.81 7.06
CA PRO A 154 -4.67 -4.25 5.72
C PRO A 154 -6.20 -4.33 5.59
N LEU A 155 -6.81 -3.36 4.91
CA LEU A 155 -8.27 -3.21 4.84
C LEU A 155 -8.96 -4.37 4.09
N GLU A 156 -8.27 -4.96 3.11
CA GLU A 156 -8.78 -6.05 2.29
C GLU A 156 -9.04 -7.35 3.07
N VAL A 157 -8.52 -7.47 4.31
CA VAL A 157 -8.78 -8.63 5.20
C VAL A 157 -10.24 -8.75 5.63
N LEU A 158 -11.05 -7.71 5.44
CA LEU A 158 -12.50 -7.75 5.67
C LEU A 158 -13.24 -8.59 4.63
N VAL A 159 -12.63 -8.87 3.48
CA VAL A 159 -13.27 -9.63 2.39
C VAL A 159 -12.89 -11.11 2.48
N VAL A 160 -13.89 -11.94 2.75
CA VAL A 160 -13.70 -13.36 3.02
C VAL A 160 -14.39 -14.28 2.01
N ARG A 161 -13.90 -15.51 1.91
CA ARG A 161 -14.62 -16.60 1.24
C ARG A 161 -15.83 -16.99 2.07
N GLY A 162 -17.01 -17.01 1.47
CA GLY A 162 -18.25 -17.39 2.17
C GLY A 162 -18.21 -18.81 2.78
N SER A 163 -17.46 -19.74 2.19
CA SER A 163 -17.35 -21.11 2.70
C SER A 163 -16.40 -21.27 3.89
N THR A 164 -15.35 -20.44 3.99
CA THR A 164 -14.31 -20.60 5.03
C THR A 164 -14.31 -19.48 6.06
N GLY A 165 -14.99 -18.35 5.78
CA GLY A 165 -14.93 -17.15 6.61
C GLY A 165 -13.53 -16.55 6.71
N LEU A 166 -12.66 -16.83 5.73
CA LEU A 166 -11.28 -16.34 5.69
C LEU A 166 -10.98 -15.67 4.34
N PRO A 167 -10.10 -14.65 4.30
CA PRO A 167 -9.60 -14.11 3.05
C PRO A 167 -8.93 -15.18 2.18
N GLY A 168 -8.90 -14.94 0.87
CA GLY A 168 -8.20 -15.81 -0.08
C GLY A 168 -6.69 -15.88 0.17
N LYS A 169 -6.02 -16.92 -0.32
CA LYS A 169 -4.56 -17.10 -0.16
C LYS A 169 -3.74 -15.92 -0.68
N GLY A 170 -4.23 -15.20 -1.69
CA GLY A 170 -3.55 -14.02 -2.21
C GLY A 170 -3.39 -12.89 -1.19
N ALA A 171 -4.24 -12.83 -0.15
CA ALA A 171 -4.12 -11.85 0.92
C ALA A 171 -3.05 -12.21 1.97
N ASP A 172 -2.48 -13.42 1.91
CA ASP A 172 -1.51 -13.88 2.91
C ASP A 172 -0.21 -13.05 2.86
N VAL A 173 0.16 -12.51 1.69
CA VAL A 173 1.34 -11.65 1.54
C VAL A 173 1.17 -10.32 2.29
N PHE A 174 0.02 -9.66 2.16
CA PHE A 174 -0.25 -8.38 2.82
C PHE A 174 -0.34 -8.54 4.34
N LEU A 175 -1.01 -9.60 4.81
CA LEU A 175 -1.02 -9.93 6.23
C LEU A 175 0.40 -10.21 6.76
N THR A 176 1.21 -10.95 6.01
CA THR A 176 2.60 -11.24 6.40
C THR A 176 3.42 -9.95 6.50
N ASN A 177 3.32 -9.06 5.51
CA ASN A 177 3.99 -7.76 5.52
C ASN A 177 3.54 -6.93 6.72
N TYR A 178 2.23 -6.90 7.00
CA TYR A 178 1.67 -6.21 8.16
C TYR A 178 2.23 -6.70 9.49
N LEU A 179 2.27 -8.02 9.71
CA LEU A 179 2.77 -8.58 10.96
C LEU A 179 4.28 -8.36 11.12
N ARG A 180 5.07 -8.51 10.04
CA ARG A 180 6.52 -8.25 10.07
C ARG A 180 6.83 -6.79 10.38
N ASP A 181 6.10 -5.88 9.76
CA ASP A 181 6.25 -4.45 10.00
C ASP A 181 5.97 -4.05 11.44
N ARG A 182 5.08 -4.79 12.12
CA ARG A 182 4.79 -4.65 13.56
C ARG A 182 5.81 -5.35 14.45
N GLY A 183 6.87 -5.90 13.88
CA GLY A 183 7.94 -6.60 14.59
C GLY A 183 7.55 -7.99 15.11
N GLU A 184 6.51 -8.63 14.56
CA GLU A 184 6.20 -10.02 14.91
C GLU A 184 7.23 -11.00 14.34
N SER A 185 7.62 -11.99 15.15
CA SER A 185 8.54 -13.05 14.74
C SER A 185 7.80 -14.25 14.13
N ASP A 186 8.55 -15.04 13.37
CA ASP A 186 8.14 -16.36 12.86
C ASP A 186 6.81 -16.34 12.08
N VAL A 187 6.54 -15.22 11.40
CA VAL A 187 5.25 -14.93 10.75
C VAL A 187 4.88 -16.02 9.75
N GLU A 188 5.84 -16.51 8.97
CA GLU A 188 5.62 -17.53 7.94
C GLU A 188 5.22 -18.88 8.54
N GLU A 189 5.86 -19.30 9.62
CA GLU A 189 5.49 -20.53 10.34
C GLU A 189 4.11 -20.38 10.99
N ARG A 190 3.85 -19.23 11.61
CA ARG A 190 2.54 -18.92 12.19
C ARG A 190 1.44 -18.79 11.13
N MET A 191 1.76 -18.36 9.92
CA MET A 191 0.81 -18.37 8.80
C MET A 191 0.41 -19.78 8.36
N ILE A 192 1.25 -20.80 8.63
CA ILE A 192 0.91 -22.20 8.37
C ILE A 192 0.00 -22.75 9.49
N LEU A 193 0.34 -22.46 10.75
CA LEU A 193 -0.31 -23.07 11.93
C LEU A 193 -1.54 -22.30 12.42
N GLU A 194 -1.49 -20.97 12.35
CA GLU A 194 -2.36 -20.03 13.06
C GLU A 194 -3.08 -19.04 12.14
N ARG A 195 -3.06 -19.25 10.82
CA ARG A 195 -3.63 -18.35 9.79
C ARG A 195 -4.95 -17.69 10.22
N LYS A 196 -5.89 -18.48 10.73
CA LYS A 196 -7.21 -18.01 11.17
C LYS A 196 -7.15 -17.03 12.34
N ALA A 197 -6.27 -17.28 13.31
CA ALA A 197 -6.08 -16.39 14.45
C ALA A 197 -5.41 -15.08 14.01
N LEU A 198 -4.42 -15.15 13.12
CA LEU A 198 -3.74 -13.98 12.56
C LEU A 198 -4.69 -13.07 11.78
N TYR A 199 -5.54 -13.62 10.93
CA TYR A 199 -6.58 -12.82 10.25
C TYR A 199 -7.57 -12.18 11.22
N ARG A 200 -7.98 -12.89 12.28
CA ARG A 200 -8.87 -12.31 13.29
C ARG A 200 -8.23 -11.16 14.04
N LYS A 201 -6.93 -11.26 14.32
CA LYS A 201 -6.15 -10.17 14.91
C LYS A 201 -6.12 -8.96 13.98
N ALA A 202 -5.73 -9.14 12.72
CA ALA A 202 -5.71 -8.06 11.74
C ALA A 202 -7.09 -7.43 11.51
N GLN A 203 -8.16 -8.23 11.49
CA GLN A 203 -9.54 -7.72 11.42
C GLN A 203 -9.90 -6.86 12.64
N ALA A 204 -9.49 -7.27 13.84
CA ALA A 204 -9.68 -6.46 15.04
C ALA A 204 -8.92 -5.13 14.96
N ASP A 205 -7.69 -5.13 14.43
CA ASP A 205 -6.91 -3.91 14.20
C ASP A 205 -7.63 -2.99 13.19
N VAL A 206 -8.16 -3.54 12.09
CA VAL A 206 -8.98 -2.78 11.11
C VAL A 206 -10.21 -2.17 11.78
N PHE A 207 -10.90 -2.90 12.66
CA PHE A 207 -12.07 -2.36 13.37
C PHE A 207 -11.73 -1.29 14.40
N ALA A 208 -10.51 -1.33 14.94
CA ALA A 208 -10.03 -0.36 15.92
C ALA A 208 -9.43 0.91 15.27
N HIS A 209 -9.09 0.86 13.98
CA HIS A 209 -8.50 1.98 13.27
C HIS A 209 -9.54 3.02 12.87
N GLU A 210 -9.33 4.28 13.25
CA GLU A 210 -10.32 5.35 13.09
C GLU A 210 -10.15 6.16 11.80
N ASP A 211 -8.91 6.46 11.42
CA ASP A 211 -8.57 7.36 10.33
C ASP A 211 -8.28 6.61 9.03
N TRP A 212 -9.24 6.64 8.11
CA TRP A 212 -9.12 6.02 6.79
C TRP A 212 -9.04 7.05 5.66
N ASP A 213 -8.91 8.33 6.00
CA ASP A 213 -9.16 9.43 5.07
C ASP A 213 -8.13 9.45 3.95
N ILE A 214 -6.88 9.09 4.25
CA ILE A 214 -5.84 8.94 3.22
C ILE A 214 -6.28 8.04 2.07
N LEU A 215 -6.98 6.92 2.33
CA LEU A 215 -7.43 6.00 1.26
C LEU A 215 -8.63 6.55 0.47
N LEU A 216 -9.43 7.43 1.06
CA LEU A 216 -10.56 8.09 0.40
C LEU A 216 -10.11 9.23 -0.51
N GLU A 217 -8.93 9.78 -0.27
CA GLU A 217 -8.34 10.90 -1.01
C GLU A 217 -7.48 10.45 -2.22
N LEU A 218 -7.20 9.14 -2.38
CA LEU A 218 -6.48 8.54 -3.52
C LEU A 218 -7.41 8.24 -4.71
#